data_AF-A0A379LVR9-F1
#
_entry.id   AF-A0A379LVR9-F1
#
_cell.length_a   1.000
_cell.length_b   1.000
_cell.length_c   1.000
_cell.angle_alpha   90.00
_cell.angle_beta   90.00
_cell.angle_gamma   90.00
#
_symmetry.space_group_name_H-M   'P 1'
#
loop_
_entity.id
_entity.type
_entity.pdbx_description
1 polymer ?
#
loop_
_entity_poly.entity_id
_entity_poly.type
_entity_poly.pdbx_seq_one_letter_code
_entity_poly.pdbx_strand_id
1 'polypeptide(L)' 'MLTAAEVEALADRAFRVRCAAEDVATAVAEGAAAGELTALCAELLDLARDAERLR' A
#
# COMPACT_ATOMS: atom_id res chain seq x y z
N MET A 1 -18.68 15.95 -3.50
CA MET A 1 -17.55 16.47 -4.28
C MET A 1 -16.39 16.60 -3.32
N LEU A 2 -15.26 15.95 -3.63
CA LEU A 2 -14.05 16.09 -2.82
C LEU A 2 -13.39 17.45 -3.09
N THR A 3 -12.82 18.04 -2.06
CA THR A 3 -11.93 19.20 -2.15
C THR A 3 -10.60 18.79 -2.79
N ALA A 4 -9.83 19.76 -3.27
CA ALA A 4 -8.50 19.50 -3.83
C ALA A 4 -7.58 18.78 -2.82
N ALA A 5 -7.63 19.19 -1.54
CA ALA A 5 -6.86 18.56 -0.47
C ALA A 5 -7.27 17.10 -0.21
N GLU A 6 -8.56 16.80 -0.26
CA GLU A 6 -9.05 15.41 -0.12
C GLU A 6 -8.65 14.53 -1.32
N VAL A 7 -8.62 15.10 -2.53
CA VAL A 7 -8.12 14.38 -3.72
C VAL A 7 -6.63 14.10 -3.62
N GLU A 8 -5.82 15.06 -3.17
CA GLU A 8 -4.39 14.90 -2.97
C GLU A 8 -4.10 13.85 -1.88
N ALA A 9 -4.78 13.93 -0.73
CA ALA A 9 -4.64 12.94 0.34
C ALA A 9 -5.07 11.53 -0.09
N LEU A 10 -6.07 11.41 -0.98
CA LEU A 10 -6.45 10.13 -1.56
C LEU A 10 -5.37 9.61 -2.54
N ALA A 11 -4.83 10.48 -3.38
CA ALA A 11 -3.78 10.13 -4.33
C ALA A 11 -2.50 9.65 -3.62
N ASP A 12 -2.09 10.33 -2.54
CA ASP A 12 -0.95 9.93 -1.72
C ASP A 12 -1.13 8.55 -1.10
N ARG A 13 -2.32 8.27 -0.54
CA ARG A 13 -2.61 6.95 0.03
C ARG A 13 -2.63 5.86 -1.03
N ALA A 14 -3.21 6.12 -2.20
CA ALA A 14 -3.19 5.19 -3.32
C ALA A 14 -1.75 4.95 -3.84
N PHE A 15 -0.91 5.98 -3.85
CA PHE A 15 0.50 5.85 -4.20
C PHE A 15 1.22 4.91 -3.23
N ARG A 16 1.03 5.07 -1.92
CA ARG A 16 1.65 4.18 -0.91
C ARG A 16 1.23 2.72 -1.06
N VAL A 17 -0.06 2.46 -1.33
CA VAL A 17 -0.56 1.10 -1.57
C VAL A 17 0.15 0.47 -2.77
N ARG A 18 0.32 1.22 -3.87
CA ARG A 18 1.03 0.72 -5.05
C ARG A 18 2.49 0.39 -4.72
N CYS A 19 3.21 1.27 -4.04
CA CYS A 19 4.60 1.01 -3.66
C CYS A 19 4.74 -0.24 -2.80
N ALA A 20 3.90 -0.42 -1.77
CA ALA A 20 3.94 -1.62 -0.96
C ALA A 20 3.61 -2.90 -1.76
N ALA A 21 2.76 -2.81 -2.79
CA ALA A 21 2.52 -3.93 -3.70
C ALA A 21 3.72 -4.21 -4.62
N GLU A 22 4.41 -3.17 -5.08
CA GLU A 22 5.67 -3.28 -5.85
C GLU A 22 6.79 -3.93 -4.99
N ASP A 23 6.85 -3.61 -3.70
CA ASP A 23 7.79 -4.20 -2.75
C ASP A 23 7.52 -5.70 -2.56
N VAL A 24 6.24 -6.10 -2.39
CA VAL A 24 5.84 -7.51 -2.36
C VAL A 24 6.25 -8.23 -3.65
N ALA A 25 6.00 -7.62 -4.82
CA ALA A 25 6.36 -8.22 -6.10
C ALA A 25 7.88 -8.41 -6.24
N THR A 26 8.66 -7.43 -5.78
CA THR A 26 10.12 -7.50 -5.75
C THR A 26 10.61 -8.61 -4.83
N ALA A 27 10.09 -8.69 -3.61
CA ALA A 27 10.44 -9.74 -2.65
C ALA A 27 10.11 -11.15 -3.17
N VAL A 28 8.98 -11.31 -3.88
CA VAL A 28 8.64 -12.57 -4.55
C VAL A 28 9.66 -12.90 -5.65
N ALA A 29 10.03 -11.91 -6.48
CA ALA A 29 11.00 -12.10 -7.55
C ALA A 29 12.40 -12.47 -7.03
N GLU A 30 12.77 -11.96 -5.85
CA GLU A 30 14.04 -12.25 -5.19
C GLU A 30 14.03 -13.54 -4.36
N GLY A 31 12.87 -14.21 -4.25
CA GLY A 31 12.74 -15.45 -3.46
C GLY A 31 12.85 -15.22 -1.95
N ALA A 32 12.36 -14.07 -1.47
CA ALA A 32 12.34 -13.70 -0.07
C ALA A 32 11.68 -14.79 0.81
N ALA A 33 12.11 -14.84 2.07
CA ALA A 33 11.58 -15.82 3.00
C ALA A 33 10.09 -15.56 3.31
N ALA A 34 9.36 -16.62 3.65
CA ALA A 34 7.93 -16.52 3.95
C ALA A 34 7.61 -15.50 5.06
N GLY A 35 8.50 -15.32 6.04
CA GLY A 35 8.33 -14.32 7.10
C GLY A 35 8.39 -12.88 6.60
N GLU A 36 9.28 -12.60 5.65
CA GLU A 36 9.42 -11.28 5.02
C GLU A 36 8.21 -10.97 4.13
N LEU A 37 7.80 -11.93 3.29
CA LEU A 37 6.58 -11.81 2.49
C LEU A 37 5.34 -11.59 3.37
N THR A 38 5.26 -12.24 4.53
CA THR A 38 4.16 -12.04 5.49
C THR A 38 4.15 -10.62 6.04
N ALA A 39 5.32 -10.07 6.38
CA ALA A 39 5.45 -8.71 6.88
C ALA A 39 5.05 -7.67 5.80
N LEU A 40 5.54 -7.82 4.58
CA LEU A 40 5.20 -6.94 3.46
C LEU A 40 3.71 -7.00 3.12
N CYS A 41 3.10 -8.19 3.13
CA CYS A 41 1.66 -8.33 2.93
C CYS A 41 0.85 -7.65 4.05
N ALA A 42 1.31 -7.73 5.31
CA ALA A 42 0.65 -7.06 6.43
C ALA A 42 0.69 -5.53 6.27
N GLU A 43 1.85 -4.97 5.90
CA GLU A 43 2.00 -3.54 5.61
C GLU A 43 1.12 -3.09 4.45
N LEU A 44 1.10 -3.83 3.34
CA LEU A 44 0.25 -3.56 2.19
C LEU A 44 -1.24 -3.52 2.59
N LEU A 45 -1.69 -4.47 3.41
CA LEU A 45 -3.08 -4.51 3.89
C LEU A 45 -3.40 -3.31 4.80
N ASP A 46 -2.49 -2.89 5.65
CA ASP A 46 -2.70 -1.74 6.52
C ASP A 46 -2.75 -0.42 5.72
N LEU A 47 -1.91 -0.28 4.70
CA LEU A 47 -1.97 0.85 3.75
C LEU A 47 -3.26 0.83 2.92
N ALA A 48 -3.72 -0.34 2.49
CA ALA A 48 -4.98 -0.48 1.75
C ALA A 48 -6.17 -0.05 2.61
N ARG A 49 -6.22 -0.52 3.86
CA ARG A 49 -7.24 -0.10 4.85
C ARG A 49 -7.18 1.40 5.14
N ASP A 50 -5.99 2.00 5.12
CA ASP A 50 -5.84 3.44 5.24
C ASP A 50 -6.38 4.19 4.01
N ALA A 51 -6.09 3.71 2.80
CA ALA A 51 -6.58 4.31 1.56
C ALA A 51 -8.11 4.24 1.42
N GLU A 52 -8.76 3.19 1.95
CA GLU A 52 -10.21 3.02 1.94
C GLU A 52 -10.97 4.02 2.83
N ARG A 53 -10.30 4.68 3.78
CA ARG A 53 -10.93 5.66 4.66
C ARG A 53 -11.26 6.94 3.90
N LEU A 54 -12.51 7.12 3.51
CA LEU A 54 -12.96 8.29 2.74
C LEU A 54 -13.32 9.52 3.59
N ARG A 55 -12.87 9.60 4.86
CA ARG A 55 -13.32 10.63 5.81
C ARG A 55 -12.24 10.94 6.83
#